data_AF-A0A1G0YIB8-F1
#
_entry.id   AF-A0A1G0YIB8-F1
#
_cell.length_a   1.000
_cell.length_b   1.000
_cell.length_c   1.000
_cell.angle_alpha   90.00
_cell.angle_beta   90.00
_cell.angle_gamma   90.00
#
_symmetry.space_group_name_H-M   'P 1'
#
loop_
_entity.id
_entity.type
_entity.pdbx_description
1 polymer ?
#
loop_
_entity_poly.entity_id
_entity_poly.type
_entity_poly.pdbx_seq_one_letter_code
_entity_poly.pdbx_strand_id
1 'polypeptide(L)'
;MTRDIDERMMIFGVALTIERIALNMPQIEELQPPPNPAKLTDSRCLGYIKRYGKKSWELDALEPSYLTALVEKEVLKYRNDDRWSDMLKKEDSERQKLSDVLDDLSI
;
A
#
# COMPACT_ATOMS: atom_id res chain seq x y z
N MET A 1 14.57 -4.99 0.95
CA MET A 1 13.39 -4.25 0.50
C MET A 1 13.14 -3.02 1.37
N THR A 2 12.73 -3.12 2.64
CA THR A 2 12.54 -1.91 3.50
C THR A 2 13.81 -1.05 3.63
N ARG A 3 14.93 -1.66 4.02
CA ARG A 3 16.23 -0.96 4.09
C ARG A 3 16.65 -0.33 2.75
N ASP A 4 16.37 -1.01 1.65
CA ASP A 4 16.76 -0.60 0.31
C ASP A 4 15.90 0.58 -0.22
N ILE A 5 14.63 0.67 0.19
CA ILE A 5 13.79 1.86 -0.06
C ILE A 5 14.32 3.06 0.72
N ASP A 6 14.62 2.87 2.00
CA ASP A 6 15.15 3.91 2.88
C ASP A 6 16.49 4.47 2.38
N GLU A 7 17.45 3.57 2.11
CA GLU A 7 18.76 3.91 1.56
C GLU A 7 18.65 4.70 0.25
N ARG A 8 17.75 4.30 -0.66
CA ARG A 8 17.57 5.02 -1.94
C ARG A 8 16.93 6.39 -1.77
N MET A 9 16.02 6.57 -0.83
CA MET A 9 15.34 7.86 -0.62
C MET A 9 16.27 8.87 0.04
N MET A 10 17.19 8.39 0.87
CA MET A 10 18.26 9.20 1.45
C MET A 10 19.20 9.80 0.37
N ILE A 11 19.41 9.12 -0.76
CA ILE A 11 20.19 9.67 -1.89
C ILE A 11 19.56 10.97 -2.42
N PHE A 12 18.23 11.09 -2.34
CA PHE A 12 17.48 12.29 -2.72
C PHE A 12 17.32 13.29 -1.57
N GLY A 13 17.96 13.08 -0.43
CA GLY A 13 17.85 13.93 0.76
C GLY A 13 16.48 13.84 1.44
N VAL A 14 15.70 12.79 1.16
CA VAL A 14 14.36 12.60 1.73
C VAL A 14 14.46 11.61 2.88
N ALA A 15 14.14 12.09 4.09
CA ALA A 15 13.88 11.23 5.23
C ALA A 15 12.40 10.82 5.22
N LEU A 16 12.12 9.53 5.34
CA LEU A 16 10.77 9.00 5.34
C LEU A 16 10.56 7.94 6.42
N THR A 17 9.31 7.75 6.81
CA THR A 17 8.90 6.66 7.69
C THR A 17 8.36 5.53 6.83
N ILE A 18 8.94 4.33 6.95
CA ILE A 18 8.41 3.13 6.26
C ILE A 18 7.62 2.28 7.23
N GLU A 19 6.31 2.19 6.98
CA GLU A 19 5.41 1.31 7.74
C GLU A 19 5.10 0.05 6.92
N ARG A 20 5.35 -1.14 7.51
CA ARG A 20 4.97 -2.41 6.89
C ARG A 20 3.55 -2.78 7.30
N ILE A 21 2.61 -2.58 6.38
CA ILE A 21 1.18 -2.84 6.63
C ILE A 21 0.76 -4.30 6.37
N ALA A 22 1.53 -5.04 5.55
CA ALA A 22 1.33 -6.48 5.28
C ALA A 22 2.62 -7.20 4.84
N LEU A 23 2.70 -8.53 4.89
CA LEU A 23 1.94 -9.43 5.77
C LEU A 23 2.65 -9.47 7.14
N ASN A 24 1.91 -9.24 8.22
CA ASN A 24 2.44 -9.25 9.60
C ASN A 24 1.89 -10.43 10.42
N MET A 25 2.51 -10.72 11.57
CA MET A 25 2.13 -11.88 12.40
C MET A 25 0.68 -11.83 12.88
N PRO A 26 0.14 -10.70 13.36
CA PRO A 26 -1.29 -10.60 13.68
C PRO A 26 -2.21 -11.00 12.52
N GLN A 27 -1.90 -10.56 11.29
CA GLN A 27 -2.67 -10.96 10.10
C GLN A 27 -2.54 -12.46 9.79
N ILE A 28 -1.38 -13.07 10.01
CA ILE A 28 -1.19 -14.52 9.86
C ILE A 28 -2.03 -15.28 10.88
N GLU A 29 -2.04 -14.81 12.13
CA GLU A 29 -2.82 -15.43 13.21
C GLU A 29 -4.33 -15.29 12.98
N GLU A 30 -4.78 -14.16 12.43
CA GLU A 30 -6.20 -13.90 12.13
C GLU A 30 -6.68 -14.65 10.88
N LEU A 31 -5.95 -14.55 9.77
CA LEU A 31 -6.39 -15.03 8.46
C LEU A 31 -6.00 -16.49 8.18
N GLN A 32 -5.10 -17.05 9.00
CA GLN A 32 -4.60 -18.43 8.88
C GLN A 32 -4.20 -18.83 7.44
N PRO A 33 -3.40 -18.02 6.71
CA PRO A 33 -2.99 -18.38 5.35
C PRO A 33 -2.13 -19.66 5.34
N PRO A 34 -2.13 -20.42 4.23
CA PRO A 34 -1.37 -21.65 4.11
C PRO A 34 0.14 -21.40 4.32
N PRO A 35 0.80 -22.13 5.25
CA PRO A 35 2.21 -21.95 5.52
C PRO A 35 3.08 -22.70 4.52
N ASN A 36 4.22 -22.10 4.19
CA ASN A 36 5.32 -22.72 3.46
C ASN A 36 6.52 -22.98 4.38
N PRO A 37 7.43 -23.90 4.02
CA PRO A 37 8.73 -24.01 4.71
C PRO A 37 9.57 -22.75 4.47
N ALA A 38 10.23 -22.26 5.52
CA ALA A 38 11.16 -21.15 5.40
C ALA A 38 12.28 -21.49 4.40
N LYS A 39 12.57 -20.56 3.48
CA LYS A 39 13.54 -20.77 2.39
C LYS A 39 14.97 -20.82 2.92
N LEU A 40 15.45 -22.03 3.23
CA LEU A 40 16.76 -22.27 3.86
C LEU A 40 17.96 -21.71 3.07
N THR A 41 17.82 -21.55 1.76
CA THR A 41 18.87 -20.99 0.88
C THR A 41 18.94 -19.46 0.91
N ASP A 42 17.99 -18.77 1.53
CA ASP A 42 18.04 -17.32 1.70
C ASP A 42 19.04 -16.97 2.81
N SER A 43 19.97 -16.05 2.54
CA SER A 43 20.99 -15.62 3.51
C SER A 43 20.39 -14.99 4.78
N ARG A 44 19.16 -14.50 4.71
CA ARG A 44 18.41 -13.93 5.84
C ARG A 44 17.60 -14.99 6.61
N CYS A 45 17.54 -16.22 6.12
CA CYS A 45 16.69 -17.27 6.66
C CYS A 45 17.03 -17.62 8.12
N LEU A 46 18.31 -17.67 8.49
CA LEU A 46 18.71 -17.97 9.87
C LEU A 46 18.15 -16.93 10.87
N GLY A 47 18.23 -15.64 10.52
CA GLY A 47 17.67 -14.56 11.33
C GLY A 47 16.15 -14.60 11.37
N TYR A 48 15.51 -14.92 10.25
CA TYR A 48 14.07 -15.11 10.17
C TYR A 48 13.59 -16.28 11.05
N ILE A 49 14.21 -17.46 10.93
CA ILE A 49 13.86 -18.66 11.70
C ILE A 49 14.00 -18.41 13.20
N LYS A 50 15.07 -17.73 13.62
CA LYS A 50 15.27 -17.37 15.03
C LYS A 50 14.13 -16.50 15.57
N ARG A 51 13.51 -15.68 14.73
CA ARG A 51 12.49 -14.71 15.14
C ARG A 51 11.04 -15.19 14.95
N TYR A 52 10.78 -15.94 13.88
CA TYR A 52 9.43 -16.29 13.41
C TYR A 52 9.23 -17.81 13.21
N GLY A 53 10.29 -18.61 13.33
CA GLY A 53 10.24 -20.06 13.17
C GLY A 53 10.45 -20.54 11.73
N LYS A 54 10.23 -21.85 11.52
CA LYS A 54 10.54 -22.54 10.26
C LYS A 54 9.44 -22.47 9.21
N LYS A 55 8.34 -21.77 9.50
CA LYS A 55 7.25 -21.53 8.58
C LYS A 55 7.35 -20.11 8.03
N SER A 56 7.06 -19.92 6.77
CA SER A 56 6.95 -18.65 6.08
C SER A 56 5.62 -18.57 5.35
N TRP A 57 5.15 -17.36 5.07
CA TRP A 57 3.90 -17.11 4.38
C TRP A 57 4.13 -16.13 3.25
N GLU A 58 3.41 -16.33 2.17
CA GLU A 58 3.44 -15.45 1.00
C GLU A 58 2.28 -14.46 1.07
N LEU A 59 2.49 -13.25 0.55
CA LEU A 59 1.47 -12.20 0.57
C LEU A 59 0.30 -12.52 -0.38
N ASP A 60 0.58 -13.23 -1.46
CA ASP A 60 -0.40 -13.67 -2.46
C ASP A 60 -1.35 -14.76 -1.92
N ALA A 61 -1.08 -15.29 -0.73
CA ALA A 61 -1.99 -16.17 0.00
C ALA A 61 -3.18 -15.40 0.62
N LEU A 62 -3.14 -14.06 0.65
CA LEU A 62 -4.27 -13.24 1.07
C LEU A 62 -5.20 -12.93 -0.10
N GLU A 63 -6.50 -12.85 0.19
CA GLU A 63 -7.50 -12.44 -0.79
C GLU A 63 -7.20 -11.03 -1.34
N PRO A 64 -7.27 -10.81 -2.68
CA PRO A 64 -7.01 -9.51 -3.27
C PRO A 64 -7.89 -8.39 -2.72
N SER A 65 -9.16 -8.69 -2.40
CA SER A 65 -10.09 -7.73 -1.79
C SER A 65 -9.64 -7.26 -0.40
N TYR A 66 -9.04 -8.14 0.39
CA TYR A 66 -8.47 -7.80 1.69
C TYR A 66 -7.29 -6.83 1.54
N LEU A 67 -6.40 -7.10 0.58
CA LEU A 67 -5.25 -6.23 0.29
C LEU A 67 -5.71 -4.85 -0.17
N THR A 68 -6.71 -4.78 -1.06
CA THR A 68 -7.30 -3.51 -1.51
C THR A 68 -7.86 -2.70 -0.34
N ALA A 69 -8.67 -3.33 0.51
CA ALA A 69 -9.26 -2.66 1.67
C ALA A 69 -8.20 -2.19 2.68
N LEU A 70 -7.15 -2.98 2.90
CA LEU A 70 -6.03 -2.61 3.76
C LEU A 70 -5.27 -1.40 3.21
N VAL A 71 -4.92 -1.42 1.92
CA VAL A 71 -4.20 -0.32 1.27
C VAL A 71 -5.05 0.95 1.31
N GLU A 72 -6.33 0.86 0.95
CA GLU A 72 -7.24 2.00 0.97
C GLU A 72 -7.32 2.60 2.38
N LYS A 73 -7.56 1.78 3.40
CA LYS A 73 -7.60 2.23 4.80
C LYS A 73 -6.33 2.96 5.22
N GLU A 74 -5.15 2.39 4.93
CA GLU A 74 -3.88 2.96 5.37
C GLU A 74 -3.51 4.23 4.57
N VAL A 75 -3.84 4.31 3.29
CA VAL A 75 -3.64 5.52 2.48
C VAL A 75 -4.57 6.65 2.93
N LEU A 76 -5.85 6.34 3.15
CA LEU A 76 -6.85 7.34 3.54
C LEU A 76 -6.53 8.00 4.89
N LYS A 77 -5.87 7.31 5.83
CA LYS A 77 -5.41 7.91 7.09
C LYS A 77 -4.52 9.14 6.91
N TYR A 78 -3.75 9.19 5.83
CA TYR A 78 -2.80 10.27 5.56
C TYR A 78 -3.35 11.30 4.55
N ARG A 79 -4.52 11.04 3.96
CA ARG A 79 -5.15 11.99 3.04
C ARG A 79 -5.79 13.13 3.83
N ASN A 80 -5.53 14.36 3.42
CA ASN A 80 -6.28 15.50 3.91
C ASN A 80 -7.63 15.58 3.16
N ASP A 81 -8.71 15.19 3.82
CA ASP A 81 -10.03 15.10 3.21
C ASP A 81 -10.63 16.46 2.83
N ASP A 82 -10.28 17.54 3.54
CA ASP A 82 -10.73 18.89 3.18
C ASP A 82 -10.11 19.33 1.85
N ARG A 83 -8.79 19.22 1.72
CA ARG A 83 -8.07 19.51 0.46
C ARG A 83 -8.53 18.62 -0.67
N TRP A 84 -8.83 17.36 -0.38
CA TRP A 84 -9.37 16.42 -1.36
C TRP A 84 -10.75 16.87 -1.84
N SER A 85 -11.66 17.23 -0.91
CA SER A 85 -12.99 17.72 -1.24
C SER A 85 -12.96 19.00 -2.07
N ASP A 86 -12.08 19.95 -1.72
CA ASP A 86 -11.93 21.20 -2.47
C ASP A 86 -11.40 20.95 -3.89
N MET A 87 -10.45 20.02 -4.05
CA MET A 87 -9.97 19.60 -5.36
C MET A 87 -11.09 18.97 -6.20
N LEU A 88 -11.93 18.11 -5.62
CA LEU A 88 -13.05 17.49 -6.32
C LEU A 88 -14.09 18.53 -6.78
N LYS A 89 -14.43 19.52 -5.95
CA LYS A 89 -15.34 20.60 -6.34
C LYS A 89 -14.77 21.41 -7.51
N LYS A 90 -13.46 21.66 -7.49
CA LYS A 90 -12.78 22.35 -8.58
C LYS A 90 -12.84 21.54 -9.88
N GLU A 91 -12.53 20.24 -9.81
CA GLU A 91 -12.61 19.33 -10.95
C GLU A 91 -14.02 19.30 -11.55
N ASP A 92 -15.05 19.21 -10.71
CA ASP A 92 -16.45 19.19 -11.15
C ASP A 92 -16.85 20.50 -11.85
N SER A 93 -16.46 21.64 -11.30
CA SER A 93 -16.69 22.95 -11.95
C SER A 93 -15.96 23.07 -13.29
N GLU A 94 -14.75 22.55 -13.42
CA GLU A 94 -13.99 22.54 -14.67
C GLU A 94 -14.63 21.61 -15.71
N ARG A 95 -15.11 20.43 -15.28
CA ARG A 95 -15.85 19.49 -16.12
C ARG A 95 -17.15 20.10 -16.65
N GLN A 96 -17.89 20.82 -15.80
CA GLN A 96 -19.11 21.51 -16.21
C GLN A 96 -18.82 22.56 -17.28
N LYS A 97 -17.80 23.40 -17.10
CA LYS A 97 -17.41 24.41 -18.11
C LYS A 97 -17.06 23.77 -19.45
N LEU A 98 -16.39 22.62 -19.45
CA LEU A 98 -16.09 21.90 -20.69
C LEU A 98 -17.35 21.35 -21.35
N SER A 99 -18.32 20.87 -20.57
CA SER A 99 -19.63 20.44 -21.08
C SER A 99 -20.37 21.60 -21.71
N ASP A 100 -20.44 22.74 -21.02
CA ASP A 100 -21.12 23.94 -21.51
C ASP A 100 -20.53 24.40 -22.86
N VAL A 101 -19.21 24.39 -23.00
CA VAL A 101 -18.52 24.72 -24.28
C VAL A 101 -18.85 23.72 -25.39
N LEU A 102 -18.97 22.43 -25.06
CA LEU A 102 -19.35 21.41 -26.05
C LEU A 102 -20.79 21.62 -26.53
N ASP A 103 -21.71 21.91 -25.61
CA ASP A 103 -23.11 22.18 -25.94
C ASP A 103 -23.23 23.43 -26.83
N ASP A 104 -22.46 24.49 -26.55
CA ASP A 104 -22.39 25.71 -27.37
C ASP A 104 -21.81 25.45 -28.78
N LEU A 105 -20.93 24.46 -28.94
CA LEU A 105 -20.32 24.07 -30.21
C LEU A 105 -21.16 23.07 -31.02
N SER A 106 -22.14 22.43 -30.40
CA SER A 106 -22.95 21.36 -31.00
C SER A 106 -24.14 21.86 -31.83
N ILE A 107 -24.04 23.06 -32.44
CA ILE A 107 -25.03 23.62 -33.37
C ILE A 107 -25.18 22.73 -34.62
#